data_AF-A0A381R1D4-F1
#
_entry.id   AF-A0A381R1D4-F1
#
_cell.length_a   1.000
_cell.length_b   1.000
_cell.length_c   1.000
_cell.angle_alpha   90.00
_cell.angle_beta   90.00
_cell.angle_gamma   90.00
#
_symmetry.space_group_name_H-M   'P 1'
#
loop_
_entity.id
_entity.type
_entity.pdbx_description
1 polymer ?
#
loop_
_entity_poly.entity_id
_entity_poly.type
_entity_poly.pdbx_seq_one_letter_code
_entity_poly.pdbx_strand_id
1 'polypeptide(L)'
;VLRPTGRFVLMLNHPLLQTPGSGWVDDHIANPPSQYWRIGDYLVEQETIEEVEPGVHIPFVHRPISAYANALFAQGMTLERMLEPAPPQGFLDRHDSYAAAAFIPRLLVLVCNKG
;
A
#
# COMPACT_ATOMS: atom_id res chain seq x y z
N VAL A 1 4.44 7.60 -23.47
CA VAL A 1 5.45 8.57 -22.95
C VAL A 1 4.81 9.95 -22.86
N LEU A 2 5.01 10.68 -21.75
CA LEU A 2 4.35 11.97 -21.48
C LEU A 2 4.93 13.13 -22.29
N ARG A 3 4.05 14.02 -22.76
CA ARG A 3 4.41 15.34 -23.30
C ARG A 3 5.00 16.22 -22.19
N PRO A 4 5.77 17.28 -22.52
CA PRO A 4 6.14 18.32 -21.56
C PRO A 4 4.91 18.80 -20.79
N THR A 5 5.05 19.06 -19.49
CA THR A 5 3.96 19.41 -18.55
C THR A 5 2.86 18.36 -18.38
N GLY A 6 3.06 17.13 -18.90
CA GLY A 6 2.13 16.03 -18.77
C GLY A 6 2.03 15.51 -17.33
N ARG A 7 0.83 15.08 -16.94
CA ARG A 7 0.56 14.49 -15.62
C ARG A 7 0.70 12.96 -15.64
N PHE A 8 1.33 12.43 -14.61
CA PHE A 8 1.38 11.01 -14.28
C PHE A 8 0.64 10.78 -12.96
N VAL A 9 -0.25 9.79 -12.91
CA VAL A 9 -0.91 9.38 -11.66
C VAL A 9 -0.65 7.90 -11.46
N LEU A 10 0.06 7.57 -10.38
CA LEU A 10 0.31 6.20 -9.96
C LEU A 10 -0.65 5.86 -8.81
N MET A 11 -1.39 4.76 -8.94
CA MET A 11 -2.24 4.20 -7.90
C MET A 11 -1.84 2.75 -7.67
N LEU A 12 -1.57 2.40 -6.41
CA LEU A 12 -1.24 1.05 -6.02
C LEU A 12 -1.82 0.76 -4.64
N ASN A 13 -1.97 -0.52 -4.33
CA ASN A 13 -2.13 -0.93 -2.94
C ASN A 13 -0.94 -0.41 -2.12
N HIS A 14 -1.23 0.01 -0.89
CA HIS A 14 -0.24 0.68 -0.08
C HIS A 14 0.89 -0.30 0.32
N PRO A 15 2.17 0.02 0.06
CA PRO A 15 3.27 -0.91 0.34
C PRO A 15 3.34 -1.42 1.78
N LEU A 16 2.88 -0.61 2.76
CA LEU A 16 2.81 -1.00 4.18
C LEU A 16 1.94 -2.25 4.38
N LEU A 17 0.80 -2.34 3.68
CA LEU A 17 -0.09 -3.49 3.79
C LEU A 17 0.45 -4.69 3.03
N GLN A 18 1.06 -4.47 1.87
CA GLN A 18 1.46 -5.56 1.00
C GLN A 18 2.85 -6.11 1.27
N THR A 19 3.59 -5.55 2.23
CA THR A 19 4.86 -6.14 2.64
C THR A 19 4.64 -7.60 3.05
N PRO A 20 5.37 -8.58 2.48
CA PRO A 20 5.21 -9.97 2.87
C PRO A 20 5.41 -10.16 4.37
N GLY A 21 4.57 -11.00 4.99
CA GLY A 21 4.55 -11.22 6.44
C GLY A 21 3.74 -10.19 7.25
N SER A 22 3.26 -9.12 6.59
CA SER A 22 2.28 -8.21 7.17
C SER A 22 0.90 -8.87 7.32
N GLY A 23 0.12 -8.41 8.31
CA GLY A 23 -1.24 -8.90 8.49
C GLY A 23 -1.91 -8.39 9.76
N TRP A 24 -3.22 -8.61 9.83
CA TRP A 24 -4.01 -8.36 11.02
C TRP A 24 -3.65 -9.34 12.14
N VAL A 25 -3.49 -8.83 13.36
CA VAL A 25 -3.22 -9.61 14.56
C VAL A 25 -4.26 -9.28 15.63
N ASP A 26 -4.92 -10.32 16.12
CA ASP A 26 -5.76 -10.28 17.32
C ASP A 26 -4.92 -10.78 18.51
N ASP A 27 -4.45 -9.85 19.35
CA ASP A 27 -3.62 -10.16 20.51
C ASP A 27 -4.49 -10.31 21.76
N HIS A 28 -4.85 -11.57 22.04
CA HIS A 28 -5.61 -11.96 23.22
C HIS A 28 -4.74 -12.13 24.49
N ILE A 29 -3.41 -12.05 24.37
CA ILE A 29 -2.48 -12.18 25.49
C ILE A 29 -2.27 -10.82 26.15
N ALA A 30 -2.31 -9.74 25.37
CA ALA A 30 -2.32 -8.38 25.89
C ALA A 30 -3.50 -8.13 26.85
N ASN A 31 -3.26 -7.31 27.89
CA ASN A 31 -4.31 -6.89 28.82
C ASN A 31 -4.37 -5.35 28.89
N PRO A 32 -5.42 -4.70 28.34
CA PRO A 32 -6.57 -5.33 27.66
C PRO A 32 -6.18 -5.97 26.31
N PRO A 33 -6.99 -6.91 25.77
CA PRO A 33 -6.79 -7.43 24.42
C PRO A 33 -6.70 -6.29 23.41
N SER A 34 -5.84 -6.45 22.42
CA SER A 34 -5.58 -5.42 21.42
C SER A 34 -5.57 -6.01 20.01
N GLN A 35 -5.84 -5.16 19.03
CA GLN A 35 -5.76 -5.53 17.62
C GLN A 35 -4.85 -4.54 16.90
N TYR A 36 -4.00 -5.04 16.02
CA TYR A 36 -3.08 -4.21 15.26
C TYR A 36 -2.70 -4.85 13.94
N TRP A 37 -2.15 -4.05 13.05
CA TRP A 37 -1.54 -4.54 11.81
C TRP A 37 -0.04 -4.73 12.03
N ARG A 38 0.41 -5.98 12.00
CA ARG A 38 1.84 -6.28 11.99
C ARG A 38 2.40 -5.93 10.61
N ILE A 39 3.53 -5.24 10.59
CA ILE A 39 4.27 -4.96 9.36
C ILE A 39 5.42 -5.96 9.27
N GLY A 40 5.59 -6.59 8.10
CA GLY A 40 6.76 -7.43 7.80
C GLY A 40 8.05 -6.63 7.59
N ASP A 41 9.02 -7.22 6.89
CA ASP A 41 10.32 -6.58 6.61
C ASP A 41 10.21 -5.49 5.52
N TYR A 42 9.50 -4.40 5.82
CA TYR A 42 9.05 -3.36 4.88
C TYR A 42 10.15 -2.74 4.03
N LEU A 43 11.34 -2.56 4.61
CA LEU A 43 12.47 -1.93 3.92
C LEU A 43 13.20 -2.88 2.96
N VAL A 44 12.89 -4.18 3.00
CA VAL A 44 13.47 -5.19 2.11
C VAL A 44 12.55 -5.35 0.91
N GLU A 45 13.04 -5.07 -0.30
CA GLU A 45 12.31 -5.41 -1.53
C GLU A 45 12.21 -6.93 -1.66
N GLN A 46 11.03 -7.42 -2.00
CA GLN A 46 10.74 -8.86 -2.05
C GLN A 46 9.91 -9.18 -3.29
N GLU A 47 10.16 -10.34 -3.88
CA GLU A 47 9.36 -10.92 -4.96
C GLU A 47 8.87 -12.29 -4.49
N THR A 48 7.56 -12.46 -4.48
CA THR A 48 6.88 -13.70 -4.09
C THR A 48 5.96 -14.16 -5.22
N ILE A 49 5.66 -15.46 -5.25
CA ILE A 49 4.59 -15.98 -6.11
C ILE A 49 3.37 -16.17 -5.20
N GLU A 50 2.28 -15.48 -5.51
CA GLU A 50 1.02 -15.61 -4.78
C GLU A 50 0.01 -16.41 -5.61
N GLU A 51 -0.62 -17.39 -4.97
CA GLU A 51 -1.78 -18.09 -5.52
C GLU A 51 -3.04 -17.32 -5.13
N VAL A 52 -3.61 -16.58 -6.08
CA VAL A 52 -4.78 -15.71 -5.83
C VAL A 52 -6.11 -16.44 -5.98
N GLU A 53 -6.10 -17.52 -6.75
CA GLU A 53 -7.19 -18.49 -6.92
C GLU A 53 -6.54 -19.86 -7.15
N PRO A 54 -7.24 -20.99 -6.89
CA PRO A 54 -6.69 -22.32 -7.11
C PRO A 54 -6.08 -22.48 -8.52
N GLY A 55 -4.77 -22.69 -8.58
CA GLY A 55 -3.98 -22.82 -9.82
C GLY A 55 -3.53 -21.50 -10.45
N VAL A 56 -3.99 -20.34 -9.99
CA VAL A 56 -3.66 -19.01 -10.55
C VAL A 56 -2.56 -18.35 -9.73
N HIS A 57 -1.36 -18.37 -10.30
CA HIS A 57 -0.14 -17.86 -9.67
C HIS A 57 0.28 -16.55 -10.34
N ILE A 58 0.46 -15.49 -9.53
CA ILE A 58 0.96 -14.21 -10.02
C ILE A 58 2.19 -13.77 -9.22
N PRO A 59 3.19 -13.15 -9.87
CA PRO A 59 4.29 -12.54 -9.15
C PRO A 59 3.76 -11.31 -8.40
N PHE A 60 4.05 -11.26 -7.11
CA PHE A 60 3.83 -10.10 -6.28
C PHE A 60 5.19 -9.49 -5.93
N VAL A 61 5.33 -8.17 -6.13
CA VAL A 61 6.57 -7.46 -5.86
C VAL A 61 6.33 -6.35 -4.87
N HIS A 62 6.91 -6.50 -3.69
CA HIS A 62 6.92 -5.48 -2.66
C HIS A 62 8.12 -4.56 -2.83
N ARG A 63 7.85 -3.24 -2.73
CA ARG A 63 8.87 -2.20 -2.63
C ARG A 63 8.42 -1.15 -1.63
N PRO A 64 9.32 -0.59 -0.79
CA PRO A 64 8.96 0.53 0.06
C PRO A 64 8.60 1.76 -0.77
N ILE A 65 7.81 2.67 -0.22
CA ILE A 65 7.38 3.93 -0.87
C ILE A 65 8.58 4.72 -1.42
N SER A 66 9.71 4.70 -0.70
CA SER A 66 10.95 5.36 -1.12
C SER A 66 11.43 4.88 -2.49
N ALA A 67 11.27 3.61 -2.84
CA ALA A 67 11.64 3.09 -4.16
C ALA A 67 10.81 3.76 -5.27
N TYR A 68 9.50 3.89 -5.07
CA TYR A 68 8.61 4.57 -6.02
C TYR A 68 8.92 6.06 -6.12
N ALA A 69 9.07 6.75 -4.98
CA ALA A 69 9.36 8.17 -4.95
C ALA A 69 10.71 8.50 -5.62
N ASN A 70 11.75 7.72 -5.33
CA ASN A 70 13.08 7.91 -5.91
C ASN A 70 13.08 7.58 -7.41
N ALA A 71 12.36 6.55 -7.84
CA ALA A 71 12.23 6.24 -9.26
C ALA A 71 11.54 7.38 -10.03
N LEU A 72 10.46 7.96 -9.47
CA LEU A 72 9.80 9.12 -10.06
C LEU A 72 10.74 10.33 -10.15
N PHE A 73 11.46 10.62 -9.07
CA PHE A 73 12.46 11.70 -9.03
C PHE A 73 13.57 11.50 -10.07
N ALA A 74 14.13 10.29 -10.17
CA ALA A 74 15.16 9.95 -11.14
C ALA A 74 14.70 10.10 -12.60
N GLN A 75 13.39 10.03 -12.85
CA GLN A 75 12.78 10.27 -14.17
C GLN A 75 12.42 11.74 -14.44
N GLY A 76 12.86 12.67 -13.58
CA GLY A 76 12.59 14.10 -13.72
C GLY A 76 11.12 14.46 -13.46
N MET A 77 10.40 13.63 -12.71
CA MET A 77 9.03 13.92 -12.30
C MET A 77 9.04 14.76 -11.02
N THR A 78 8.17 15.76 -10.97
CA THR A 78 7.90 16.52 -9.76
C THR A 78 6.65 15.95 -9.09
N LEU A 79 6.76 15.52 -7.83
CA LEU A 79 5.61 15.09 -7.04
C LEU A 79 4.75 16.31 -6.67
N GLU A 80 3.50 16.32 -7.13
CA GLU A 80 2.52 17.37 -6.83
C GLU A 80 1.69 17.01 -5.59
N ARG A 81 1.34 15.72 -5.44
CA ARG A 81 0.53 15.26 -4.32
C ARG A 81 0.77 13.78 -4.03
N MET A 82 0.79 13.44 -2.75
CA MET A 82 0.70 12.07 -2.25
C MET A 82 -0.60 11.95 -1.44
N LEU A 83 -1.38 10.90 -1.68
CA LEU A 83 -2.62 10.63 -0.97
C LEU A 83 -2.62 9.20 -0.44
N GLU A 84 -3.10 9.06 0.79
CA GLU A 84 -3.33 7.80 1.51
C GLU A 84 -4.77 7.82 2.04
N PRO A 85 -5.77 7.61 1.17
CA PRO A 85 -7.17 7.74 1.58
C PRO A 85 -7.56 6.64 2.56
N ALA A 86 -8.34 7.00 3.57
CA ALA A 86 -9.03 6.03 4.43
C ALA A 86 -10.00 5.17 3.58
N PRO A 87 -10.29 3.93 4.01
CA PRO A 87 -11.34 3.14 3.38
C PRO A 87 -12.66 3.91 3.31
N PRO A 88 -13.44 3.79 2.22
CA PRO A 88 -14.72 4.48 2.12
C PRO A 88 -15.69 3.97 3.20
N GLN A 89 -16.55 4.84 3.72
CA GLN A 89 -17.49 4.50 4.80
C GLN A 89 -18.33 3.26 4.47
N GLY A 90 -18.86 3.17 3.25
CA GLY A 90 -19.65 2.01 2.82
C GLY A 90 -18.88 0.68 2.73
N PHE A 91 -17.55 0.68 2.82
CA PHE A 91 -16.74 -0.52 3.04
C PHE A 91 -16.63 -0.85 4.53
N LEU A 92 -16.39 0.16 5.38
CA LEU A 92 -16.33 0.00 6.84
C LEU A 92 -17.65 -0.54 7.40
N ASP A 93 -18.78 -0.04 6.91
CA ASP A 93 -20.13 -0.44 7.34
C ASP A 93 -20.45 -1.92 7.06
N ARG A 94 -19.71 -2.57 6.15
CA ARG A 94 -19.91 -3.99 5.78
C ARG A 94 -18.98 -4.94 6.51
N HIS A 95 -17.99 -4.39 7.21
CA HIS A 95 -16.95 -5.18 7.83
C HIS A 95 -16.53 -4.57 9.17
N ASP A 96 -17.31 -4.86 10.22
CA ASP A 96 -17.10 -4.34 11.58
C ASP A 96 -15.68 -4.59 12.12
N SER A 97 -15.05 -5.70 11.71
CA SER A 97 -13.66 -6.04 12.03
C SER A 97 -12.63 -5.03 11.49
N TYR A 98 -13.01 -4.15 10.56
CA TYR A 98 -12.14 -3.14 9.97
C TYR A 98 -12.31 -1.74 10.54
N ALA A 99 -13.18 -1.53 11.54
CA ALA A 99 -13.29 -0.23 12.19
C ALA A 99 -11.92 0.24 12.75
N ALA A 100 -11.19 -0.65 13.40
CA ALA A 100 -9.84 -0.39 13.90
C ALA A 100 -8.79 -0.23 12.77
N ALA A 101 -9.06 -0.79 11.60
CA ALA A 101 -8.21 -0.66 10.41
C ALA A 101 -8.54 0.58 9.55
N ALA A 102 -9.54 1.40 9.93
CA ALA A 102 -9.92 2.59 9.16
C ALA A 102 -8.78 3.63 9.05
N PHE A 103 -7.83 3.60 9.99
CA PHE A 103 -6.65 4.46 10.03
C PHE A 103 -5.43 3.84 9.34
N ILE A 104 -5.56 2.67 8.72
CA ILE A 104 -4.46 1.97 8.05
C ILE A 104 -4.63 2.15 6.54
N PRO A 105 -3.66 2.77 5.84
CA PRO A 105 -3.83 3.14 4.45
C PRO A 105 -3.88 1.91 3.56
N ARG A 106 -4.87 1.86 2.67
CA ARG A 106 -5.02 0.77 1.70
C ARG A 106 -4.45 1.06 0.34
N LEU A 107 -4.53 2.32 -0.06
CA LEU A 107 -4.09 2.79 -1.35
C LEU A 107 -3.03 3.87 -1.15
N LEU A 108 -2.06 3.86 -2.05
CA LEU A 108 -1.14 4.98 -2.26
C LEU A 108 -1.45 5.59 -3.62
N VAL A 109 -1.65 6.91 -3.65
CA VAL A 109 -1.77 7.67 -4.90
C VAL A 109 -0.66 8.72 -4.96
N LEU A 110 0.14 8.68 -6.03
CA LEU A 110 1.16 9.68 -6.33
C LEU A 110 0.76 10.43 -7.60
N VAL A 111 0.53 11.74 -7.46
CA VAL A 111 0.27 12.66 -8.58
C VAL A 111 1.55 13.40 -8.88
N CYS A 112 2.05 13.23 -10.10
CA CYS A 112 3.31 13.84 -10.54
C CYS A 112 3.10 14.60 -11.85
N ASN A 113 3.93 15.62 -12.07
CA ASN A 113 4.02 16.30 -13.36
C ASN A 113 5.41 16.10 -13.93
N LYS A 114 5.47 15.96 -15.26
CA LYS A 114 6.73 15.98 -15.99
C LYS A 114 7.18 17.44 -16.14
N GLY A 115 8.38 17.73 -15.63
CA GLY A 115 9.06 19.02 -15.82
C GLY A 115 9.28 19.37 -17.29
#